data_AF-A0A3E1NX56-F1
#
_entry.id   AF-A0A3E1NX56-F1
#
_cell.length_a   1.000
_cell.length_b   1.000
_cell.length_c   1.000
_cell.angle_alpha   90.00
_cell.angle_beta   90.00
_cell.angle_gamma   90.00
#
_symmetry.space_group_name_H-M   'P 1'
#
loop_
_entity.id
_entity.type
_entity.pdbx_description
1 polymer ?
#
loop_
_entity_poly.entity_id
_entity_poly.type
_entity_poly.pdbx_seq_one_letter_code
_entity_poly.pdbx_strand_id
1 'polypeptide(L)'
;MNTAIDTIRLIGCEPALLPHFERLNRHWIEKYFTFEPADAESLQQADKYILGKGGTIIFAAAGDEIVGTVALKPIDAATTEMTKLAVDEKFQGYKIGWQLVKEIMRLAEEQGYKKVVLYSNTILVPALNMYEKFGFREIPVEEGRYQRSNIKMEYTFGKESPQYAVATELASLVTGWEQLLSGISDREAAVRLRRGKWSIKEILGHLVDSAINNNVRIIRAQQISLLEIPGYDQEFWTKGQAWQFMNWQNLIKLWSVFNQHLVLTIRTIPTEVLQHTVKVNENEPVTLRYLIEDYLIHMKHHLSQINELFNLKKDTI
;
A
#
# COMPACT_ATOMS: atom_id res chain seq x y z
N MET A 1 -6.66 20.40 24.91
CA MET A 1 -5.97 20.17 23.63
C MET A 1 -4.55 20.70 23.79
N ASN A 2 -3.55 19.89 23.47
CA ASN A 2 -2.15 20.21 23.75
C ASN A 2 -1.56 20.93 22.52
N THR A 3 -1.44 22.26 22.59
CA THR A 3 -1.06 23.15 21.47
C THR A 3 0.30 22.83 20.85
N ALA A 4 1.18 22.11 21.55
CA ALA A 4 2.49 21.68 21.04
C ALA A 4 2.39 20.61 19.92
N ILE A 5 1.28 19.89 19.83
CA ILE A 5 1.07 18.83 18.83
C ILE A 5 0.52 19.40 17.52
N ASP A 6 -0.06 20.59 17.55
CA ASP A 6 -0.72 21.21 16.39
C ASP A 6 0.27 21.80 15.36
N THR A 7 1.58 21.80 15.64
CA THR A 7 2.60 22.27 14.68
C THR A 7 3.89 21.46 14.77
N ILE A 8 4.02 20.47 13.89
CA ILE A 8 5.27 19.73 13.69
C ILE A 8 6.16 20.51 12.72
N ARG A 9 7.41 20.77 13.12
CA ARG A 9 8.43 21.40 12.26
C ARG A 9 9.46 20.38 11.84
N LEU A 10 9.81 20.35 10.56
CA LEU A 10 10.92 19.55 10.05
C LEU A 10 12.18 20.41 10.01
N ILE A 11 13.27 19.90 10.57
CA ILE A 11 14.55 20.62 10.65
C ILE A 11 15.69 19.74 10.15
N GLY A 12 16.67 20.35 9.50
CA GLY A 12 17.91 19.69 9.08
C GLY A 12 18.79 19.32 10.29
N CYS A 13 19.75 18.44 10.07
CA CYS A 13 20.67 18.03 11.14
C CYS A 13 21.70 19.12 11.45
N GLU A 14 21.77 19.47 12.73
CA GLU A 14 22.89 20.19 13.33
C GLU A 14 23.62 19.24 14.30
N PRO A 15 24.94 19.41 14.55
CA PRO A 15 25.69 18.52 15.45
C PRO A 15 25.04 18.35 16.83
N ALA A 16 24.41 19.40 17.36
CA ALA A 16 23.70 19.37 18.64
C ALA A 16 22.48 18.43 18.67
N LEU A 17 21.95 18.03 17.50
CA LEU A 17 20.78 17.16 17.39
C LEU A 17 21.14 15.66 17.32
N LEU A 18 22.42 15.31 17.09
CA LEU A 18 22.86 13.92 16.99
C LEU A 18 22.55 13.06 18.23
N PRO A 19 22.61 13.57 19.47
CA PRO A 19 22.15 12.80 20.63
C PRO A 19 20.67 12.39 20.55
N HIS A 20 19.81 13.21 19.90
CA HIS A 20 18.41 12.84 19.69
C HIS A 20 18.24 11.75 18.62
N PHE A 21 19.13 11.71 17.61
CA PHE A 21 19.16 10.65 16.59
C PHE A 21 19.42 9.28 17.22
N GLU A 22 20.44 9.19 18.08
CA GLU A 22 20.74 7.98 18.83
C GLU A 22 19.58 7.61 19.77
N ARG A 23 19.11 8.56 20.59
CA ARG A 23 18.03 8.31 21.57
C ARG A 23 16.79 7.72 20.94
N LEU A 24 16.27 8.33 19.86
CA LEU A 24 15.04 7.90 19.20
C LEU A 24 15.19 6.51 18.58
N ASN A 25 16.29 6.27 17.86
CA ASN A 25 16.51 4.99 17.18
C ASN A 25 16.87 3.87 18.15
N ARG A 26 17.69 4.14 19.18
CA ARG A 26 18.02 3.16 20.22
C ARG A 26 16.76 2.66 20.92
N HIS A 27 15.90 3.59 21.35
CA HIS A 27 14.63 3.24 21.99
C HIS A 27 13.76 2.33 21.11
N TRP A 28 13.66 2.67 19.82
CA TRP A 28 12.92 1.86 18.86
C TRP A 28 13.54 0.47 18.65
N ILE A 29 14.87 0.38 18.49
CA ILE A 29 15.57 -0.90 18.31
C ILE A 29 15.36 -1.77 19.54
N GLU A 30 15.68 -1.28 20.74
CA GLU A 30 15.62 -2.05 21.99
C GLU A 30 14.19 -2.53 22.31
N LYS A 31 13.16 -1.82 21.84
CA LYS A 31 11.76 -2.23 22.00
C LYS A 31 11.37 -3.40 21.11
N TYR A 32 11.77 -3.39 19.85
CA TYR A 32 11.28 -4.34 18.84
C TYR A 32 12.29 -5.43 18.46
N PHE A 33 13.58 -5.22 18.72
CA PHE A 33 14.68 -6.04 18.24
C PHE A 33 15.84 -6.08 19.24
N THR A 34 16.78 -6.99 18.98
CA THR A 34 18.08 -6.99 19.67
C THR A 34 18.95 -5.85 19.13
N PHE A 35 19.59 -5.11 20.03
CA PHE A 35 20.57 -4.08 19.67
C PHE A 35 21.85 -4.74 19.14
N GLU A 36 22.17 -4.54 17.86
CA GLU A 36 23.32 -5.18 17.19
C GLU A 36 24.56 -4.27 17.26
N PRO A 37 25.81 -4.80 17.23
CA PRO A 37 27.02 -3.97 17.20
C PRO A 37 27.06 -2.94 16.07
N ALA A 38 26.52 -3.27 14.88
CA ALA A 38 26.41 -2.35 13.75
C ALA A 38 25.45 -1.16 14.02
N ASP A 39 24.51 -1.30 14.96
CA ASP A 39 23.66 -0.20 15.38
C ASP A 39 24.42 0.81 16.22
N ALA A 40 25.34 0.37 17.07
CA ALA A 40 26.17 1.28 17.85
C ALA A 40 26.97 2.22 16.94
N GLU A 41 27.65 1.68 15.92
CA GLU A 41 28.42 2.48 14.97
C GLU A 41 27.53 3.45 14.18
N SER A 42 26.38 2.97 13.67
CA SER A 42 25.50 3.80 12.84
C SER A 42 24.73 4.87 13.62
N LEU A 43 24.51 4.69 14.92
CA LEU A 43 23.81 5.66 15.77
C LEU A 43 24.75 6.62 16.48
N GLN A 44 25.84 6.13 17.07
CA GLN A 44 26.77 6.95 17.86
C GLN A 44 27.74 7.76 17.01
N GLN A 45 28.04 7.27 15.81
CA GLN A 45 28.95 7.92 14.86
C GLN A 45 28.20 8.30 13.57
N ALA A 46 26.95 8.76 13.70
CA ALA A 46 26.10 9.17 12.58
C ALA A 46 26.71 10.37 11.80
N ASP A 47 27.47 11.23 12.48
CA ASP A 47 28.30 12.27 11.87
C ASP A 47 29.30 11.69 10.86
N LYS A 48 29.98 10.60 11.20
CA LYS A 48 30.99 9.97 10.35
C LYS A 48 30.38 9.05 9.30
N TYR A 49 29.43 8.20 9.67
CA TYR A 49 28.93 7.12 8.81
C TYR A 49 27.71 7.49 7.97
N ILE A 50 27.03 8.60 8.29
CA ILE A 50 25.92 9.14 7.48
C ILE A 50 26.37 10.46 6.88
N LEU A 51 26.54 11.51 7.69
CA LEU A 51 26.82 12.86 7.18
C LEU A 51 28.16 12.93 6.43
N GLY A 52 29.21 12.34 7.00
CA GLY A 52 30.56 12.30 6.42
C GLY A 52 30.65 11.52 5.11
N LYS A 53 29.61 10.75 4.76
CA LYS A 53 29.50 10.04 3.47
C LYS A 53 28.60 10.77 2.46
N GLY A 54 28.17 11.99 2.77
CA GLY A 54 27.22 12.75 1.96
C GLY A 54 25.76 12.40 2.23
N GLY A 55 25.48 11.70 3.34
CA GLY A 55 24.12 11.42 3.78
C GLY A 55 23.43 12.62 4.41
N THR A 56 22.13 12.50 4.61
CA THR A 56 21.27 13.55 5.16
C THR A 56 20.52 13.00 6.36
N ILE A 57 20.40 13.78 7.43
CA ILE A 57 19.53 13.47 8.57
C ILE A 57 18.58 14.64 8.74
N ILE A 58 17.29 14.36 8.96
CA ILE A 58 16.30 15.37 9.33
C ILE A 58 15.55 14.92 10.58
N PHE A 59 15.07 15.91 11.33
CA PHE A 59 14.33 15.72 12.58
C PHE A 59 12.94 16.34 12.49
N ALA A 60 12.02 15.80 13.28
CA ALA A 60 10.72 16.41 13.55
C ALA A 60 10.72 16.98 14.98
N ALA A 61 10.34 18.24 15.11
CA ALA A 61 10.20 18.94 16.37
C ALA A 61 8.72 19.27 16.67
N ALA A 62 8.26 18.94 17.87
CA ALA A 62 6.96 19.36 18.41
C ALA A 62 7.21 20.40 19.51
N GLY A 63 7.00 21.68 19.20
CA GLY A 63 7.53 22.77 20.02
C GLY A 63 9.07 22.73 20.05
N ASP A 64 9.63 22.59 21.25
CA ASP A 64 11.08 22.49 21.50
C ASP A 64 11.57 21.04 21.64
N GLU A 65 10.66 20.06 21.60
CA GLU A 65 11.01 18.64 21.76
C GLU A 65 11.29 17.99 20.40
N ILE A 66 12.42 17.30 20.27
CA ILE A 66 12.73 16.46 19.11
C ILE A 66 12.05 15.10 19.27
N VAL A 67 11.05 14.85 18.42
CA VAL A 67 10.11 13.73 18.54
C VAL A 67 10.23 12.72 17.41
N GLY A 68 11.00 13.01 16.36
CA GLY A 68 11.20 12.06 15.28
C GLY A 68 12.45 12.35 14.46
N THR A 69 12.89 11.35 13.69
CA THR A 69 14.06 11.46 12.83
C THR A 69 13.99 10.48 11.66
N VAL A 70 14.68 10.80 10.57
CA VAL A 70 14.96 9.89 9.45
C VAL A 70 16.28 10.28 8.78
N ALA A 71 16.94 9.32 8.13
CA ALA A 71 18.20 9.55 7.43
C ALA A 71 18.22 8.97 6.01
N LEU A 72 19.04 9.58 5.15
CA LEU A 72 19.53 9.04 3.90
C LEU A 72 20.98 8.65 4.06
N LYS A 73 21.31 7.41 3.71
CA LYS A 73 22.67 6.89 3.67
C LYS A 73 23.02 6.52 2.23
N PRO A 74 23.95 7.23 1.58
CA PRO A 74 24.33 6.96 0.20
C PRO A 74 24.85 5.52 0.02
N ILE A 75 24.42 4.85 -1.04
CA ILE A 75 24.95 3.54 -1.46
C ILE A 75 25.89 3.72 -2.65
N ASP A 76 25.43 4.43 -3.67
CA ASP A 76 26.17 4.77 -4.88
C ASP A 76 25.69 6.12 -5.45
N ALA A 77 26.18 6.50 -6.64
CA ALA A 77 25.85 7.78 -7.26
C ALA A 77 24.36 7.96 -7.63
N ALA A 78 23.61 6.87 -7.79
CA ALA A 78 22.20 6.88 -8.18
C ALA A 78 21.26 6.36 -7.08
N THR A 79 21.78 5.68 -6.06
CA THR A 79 21.00 4.99 -5.03
C THR A 79 21.34 5.43 -3.61
N THR A 80 20.31 5.68 -2.81
CA THR A 80 20.42 5.96 -1.37
C THR A 80 19.54 5.03 -0.54
N GLU A 81 19.94 4.77 0.70
CA GLU A 81 19.15 4.02 1.70
C GLU A 81 18.40 5.01 2.59
N MET A 82 17.06 4.93 2.64
CA MET A 82 16.30 5.56 3.72
C MET A 82 16.37 4.66 4.95
N THR A 83 16.92 5.21 6.03
CA THR A 83 17.25 4.45 7.24
C THR A 83 16.94 5.25 8.50
N LYS A 84 16.92 4.54 9.64
CA LYS A 84 16.79 5.15 10.98
C LYS A 84 15.58 6.09 11.12
N LEU A 85 14.44 5.67 10.56
CA LEU A 85 13.14 6.32 10.76
C LEU A 85 12.59 5.92 12.13
N ALA A 86 12.48 6.88 13.05
CA ALA A 86 11.92 6.67 14.37
C ALA A 86 11.04 7.87 14.78
N VAL A 87 9.94 7.58 15.46
CA VAL A 87 9.03 8.58 16.05
C VAL A 87 8.74 8.17 17.49
N ASP A 88 8.88 9.12 18.41
CA ASP A 88 8.55 8.95 19.82
C ASP A 88 7.10 8.51 19.98
N GLU A 89 6.87 7.51 20.84
CA GLU A 89 5.58 6.84 21.00
C GLU A 89 4.46 7.79 21.42
N LYS A 90 4.82 8.80 22.22
CA LYS A 90 3.87 9.83 22.69
C LYS A 90 3.31 10.65 21.53
N PHE A 91 3.99 10.64 20.38
CA PHE A 91 3.66 11.41 19.19
C PHE A 91 3.32 10.53 17.98
N GLN A 92 3.13 9.24 18.17
CA GLN A 92 2.57 8.36 17.13
C GLN A 92 1.09 8.70 16.86
N GLY A 93 0.61 8.39 15.65
CA GLY A 93 -0.74 8.75 15.21
C GLY A 93 -0.88 10.18 14.64
N TYR A 94 0.07 11.08 14.90
CA TYR A 94 0.07 12.46 14.38
C TYR A 94 0.71 12.62 12.99
N LYS A 95 0.84 11.52 12.24
CA LYS A 95 1.42 11.49 10.88
C LYS A 95 2.85 12.06 10.78
N ILE A 96 3.62 12.11 11.87
CA ILE A 96 5.01 12.60 11.86
C ILE A 96 5.90 11.75 10.94
N GLY A 97 5.79 10.43 11.02
CA GLY A 97 6.54 9.53 10.13
C GLY A 97 6.24 9.80 8.65
N TRP A 98 4.99 10.12 8.32
CA TRP A 98 4.61 10.50 6.95
C TRP A 98 5.28 11.80 6.53
N GLN A 99 5.31 12.82 7.39
CA GLN A 99 5.96 14.09 7.11
C GLN A 99 7.47 13.91 6.89
N LEU A 100 8.12 13.12 7.75
CA LEU A 100 9.54 12.77 7.64
C LEU A 100 9.85 12.04 6.33
N VAL A 101 9.08 11.01 5.97
CA VAL A 101 9.27 10.28 4.72
C VAL A 101 9.04 11.18 3.51
N LYS A 102 7.99 12.01 3.52
CA LYS A 102 7.72 12.95 2.42
C LYS A 102 8.90 13.89 2.19
N GLU A 103 9.43 14.48 3.26
CA GLU A 103 10.51 15.45 3.15
C GLU A 103 11.84 14.82 2.79
N ILE A 104 12.18 13.66 3.38
CA ILE A 104 13.44 12.99 3.07
C ILE A 104 13.47 12.46 1.62
N MET A 105 12.30 12.07 1.08
CA MET A 105 12.17 11.69 -0.33
C MET A 105 12.35 12.90 -1.26
N ARG A 106 11.80 14.08 -0.91
CA ARG A 106 12.03 15.33 -1.64
C ARG A 106 13.53 15.66 -1.69
N LEU A 107 14.21 15.57 -0.55
CA LEU A 107 15.65 15.81 -0.46
C LEU A 107 16.45 14.79 -1.27
N ALA A 108 16.06 13.51 -1.28
CA ALA A 108 16.70 12.50 -2.10
C ALA A 108 16.58 12.82 -3.60
N GLU A 109 15.41 13.28 -4.06
CA GLU A 109 15.18 13.69 -5.44
C GLU A 109 16.03 14.91 -5.83
N GLU A 110 16.07 15.93 -4.97
CA GLU A 110 16.87 17.15 -5.17
C GLU A 110 18.37 16.89 -5.20
N GLN A 111 18.83 15.89 -4.45
CA GLN A 111 20.21 15.41 -4.48
C GLN A 111 20.53 14.57 -5.73
N GLY A 112 19.56 14.35 -6.61
CA GLY A 112 19.72 13.69 -7.90
C GLY A 112 19.67 12.17 -7.86
N TYR A 113 19.33 11.58 -6.71
CA TYR A 113 19.15 10.13 -6.61
C TYR A 113 18.05 9.67 -7.57
N LYS A 114 18.26 8.51 -8.18
CA LYS A 114 17.27 7.85 -9.05
C LYS A 114 16.49 6.79 -8.30
N LYS A 115 17.04 6.29 -7.19
CA LYS A 115 16.46 5.21 -6.42
C LYS A 115 16.65 5.43 -4.91
N VAL A 116 15.61 5.10 -4.14
CA VAL A 116 15.68 4.96 -2.68
C VAL A 116 15.38 3.52 -2.32
N VAL A 117 16.18 2.91 -1.45
CA VAL A 117 15.90 1.59 -0.87
C VAL A 117 15.72 1.71 0.64
N LEU A 118 14.98 0.79 1.24
CA LEU A 118 14.87 0.67 2.69
C LEU A 118 14.84 -0.79 3.11
N TYR A 119 15.27 -1.05 4.34
CA TYR A 119 15.19 -2.35 5.00
C TYR A 119 14.26 -2.22 6.20
N SER A 120 13.39 -3.20 6.40
CA SER A 120 12.41 -3.19 7.49
C SER A 120 12.16 -4.61 8.00
N ASN A 121 11.15 -4.77 8.84
CA ASN A 121 10.68 -6.06 9.31
C ASN A 121 9.15 -6.15 9.13
N THR A 122 8.63 -7.31 8.71
CA THR A 122 7.20 -7.56 8.49
C THR A 122 6.30 -7.35 9.71
N ILE A 123 6.84 -7.35 10.94
CA ILE A 123 6.08 -7.00 12.15
C ILE A 123 5.69 -5.52 12.19
N LEU A 124 6.38 -4.65 11.44
CA LEU A 124 6.19 -3.20 11.42
C LEU A 124 5.12 -2.78 10.41
N VAL A 125 3.96 -3.45 10.45
CA VAL A 125 2.84 -3.26 9.51
C VAL A 125 2.47 -1.77 9.29
N PRO A 126 2.43 -0.89 10.31
CA PRO A 126 2.13 0.53 10.09
C PRO A 126 3.15 1.24 9.19
N ALA A 127 4.44 0.91 9.32
CA ALA A 127 5.51 1.51 8.51
C ALA A 127 5.48 0.98 7.08
N LEU A 128 5.27 -0.32 6.90
CA LEU A 128 5.17 -0.94 5.58
C LEU A 128 3.99 -0.37 4.78
N ASN A 129 2.81 -0.27 5.38
CA ASN A 129 1.64 0.37 4.77
C ASN A 129 1.90 1.84 4.39
N MET A 130 2.70 2.55 5.17
CA MET A 130 3.11 3.92 4.84
C MET A 130 4.04 3.93 3.63
N TYR A 131 5.08 3.09 3.60
CA TYR A 131 6.02 3.03 2.47
C TYR A 131 5.32 2.65 1.17
N GLU A 132 4.40 1.69 1.19
CA GLU A 132 3.58 1.34 0.02
C GLU A 132 2.78 2.52 -0.53
N LYS A 133 2.21 3.36 0.36
CA LYS A 133 1.47 4.56 -0.04
C LYS A 133 2.37 5.65 -0.63
N PHE A 134 3.65 5.66 -0.28
CA PHE A 134 4.66 6.47 -0.95
C PHE A 134 5.14 5.87 -2.27
N GLY A 135 4.67 4.67 -2.64
CA GLY A 135 5.04 4.00 -3.89
C GLY A 135 6.27 3.08 -3.77
N PHE A 136 6.73 2.78 -2.56
CA PHE A 136 7.77 1.77 -2.38
C PHE A 136 7.21 0.38 -2.73
N ARG A 137 8.05 -0.44 -3.37
CA ARG A 137 7.75 -1.83 -3.75
C ARG A 137 8.69 -2.80 -3.10
N GLU A 138 8.16 -3.94 -2.66
CA GLU A 138 8.99 -5.02 -2.13
C GLU A 138 9.90 -5.59 -3.21
N ILE A 139 11.15 -5.85 -2.84
CA ILE A 139 12.16 -6.52 -3.66
C ILE A 139 12.86 -7.59 -2.81
N PRO A 140 13.46 -8.62 -3.45
CA PRO A 140 14.20 -9.63 -2.72
C PRO A 140 15.25 -9.02 -1.78
N VAL A 141 15.29 -9.53 -0.55
CA VAL A 141 16.28 -9.15 0.46
C VAL A 141 17.58 -9.90 0.17
N GLU A 142 18.69 -9.17 0.05
CA GLU A 142 20.02 -9.79 0.00
C GLU A 142 20.48 -10.27 1.38
N GLU A 143 21.29 -11.32 1.41
CA GLU A 143 21.83 -11.88 2.66
C GLU A 143 22.82 -10.93 3.37
N GLY A 144 22.78 -10.92 4.70
CA GLY A 144 23.89 -10.48 5.54
C GLY A 144 23.99 -9.00 5.90
N ARG A 145 23.03 -8.13 5.53
CA ARG A 145 23.12 -6.69 5.82
C ARG A 145 22.60 -6.27 7.21
N TYR A 146 21.44 -6.78 7.62
CA TYR A 146 20.87 -6.58 8.96
C TYR A 146 20.20 -7.88 9.39
N GLN A 147 20.55 -8.46 10.54
CA GLN A 147 19.97 -9.74 10.95
C GLN A 147 18.47 -9.60 11.24
N ARG A 148 18.05 -8.45 11.78
CA ARG A 148 16.63 -8.16 12.06
C ARG A 148 15.75 -7.90 10.83
N SER A 149 16.30 -7.68 9.64
CA SER A 149 15.51 -7.30 8.47
C SER A 149 15.09 -8.51 7.66
N ASN A 150 13.78 -8.64 7.42
CA ASN A 150 13.21 -9.71 6.57
C ASN A 150 12.46 -9.16 5.34
N ILE A 151 12.47 -7.84 5.15
CA ILE A 151 11.87 -7.20 3.97
C ILE A 151 12.74 -6.02 3.51
N LYS A 152 12.82 -5.86 2.19
CA LYS A 152 13.49 -4.75 1.50
C LYS A 152 12.52 -4.13 0.52
N MET A 153 12.48 -2.81 0.45
CA MET A 153 11.65 -2.11 -0.50
C MET A 153 12.46 -1.09 -1.29
N GLU A 154 12.04 -0.78 -2.51
CA GLU A 154 12.63 0.27 -3.35
C GLU A 154 11.59 1.24 -3.90
N TYR A 155 12.04 2.46 -4.19
CA TYR A 155 11.32 3.50 -4.90
C TYR A 155 12.22 4.04 -6.01
N THR A 156 11.66 4.28 -7.21
CA THR A 156 12.41 4.85 -8.35
C THR A 156 11.78 6.17 -8.79
N PHE A 157 12.57 7.25 -8.74
CA PHE A 157 12.12 8.58 -9.17
C PHE A 157 11.85 8.61 -10.67
N GLY A 158 10.83 9.36 -11.09
CA GLY A 158 10.46 9.54 -12.50
C GLY A 158 9.90 8.31 -13.21
N LYS A 159 9.72 7.17 -12.52
CA LYS A 159 9.08 5.98 -13.10
C LYS A 159 7.58 6.01 -12.81
N GLU A 160 6.77 6.31 -13.83
CA GLU A 160 5.32 6.14 -13.72
C GLU A 160 4.96 4.68 -13.46
N SER A 161 4.11 4.48 -12.47
CA SER A 161 3.60 3.16 -12.10
C SER A 161 2.08 3.23 -11.97
N PRO A 162 1.35 3.42 -13.09
CA PRO A 162 -0.11 3.65 -13.06
C PRO A 162 -0.87 2.51 -12.36
N GLN A 163 -0.38 1.28 -12.44
CA GLN A 163 -0.92 0.13 -11.73
C GLN A 163 -0.93 0.30 -10.20
N TYR A 164 0.00 1.07 -9.63
CA TYR A 164 0.02 1.34 -8.18
C TYR A 164 -1.11 2.28 -7.76
N ALA A 165 -1.46 3.26 -8.59
CA ALA A 165 -2.60 4.14 -8.32
C ALA A 165 -3.89 3.32 -8.26
N VAL A 166 -4.11 2.46 -9.26
CA VAL A 166 -5.26 1.54 -9.31
C VAL A 166 -5.28 0.62 -8.10
N ALA A 167 -4.15 -0.02 -7.75
CA ALA A 167 -4.09 -0.92 -6.61
C ALA A 167 -4.32 -0.22 -5.26
N THR A 168 -3.81 1.00 -5.09
CA THR A 168 -3.98 1.80 -3.87
C THR A 168 -5.43 2.23 -3.69
N GLU A 169 -6.07 2.64 -4.77
CA GLU A 169 -7.48 3.00 -4.76
C GLU A 169 -8.36 1.77 -4.51
N LEU A 170 -8.09 0.65 -5.18
CA LEU A 170 -8.79 -0.62 -4.95
C LEU A 170 -8.66 -1.08 -3.49
N ALA A 171 -7.46 -1.03 -2.90
CA ALA A 171 -7.25 -1.40 -1.50
C ALA A 171 -8.06 -0.53 -0.53
N SER A 172 -8.09 0.78 -0.78
CA SER A 172 -8.85 1.74 0.03
C SER A 172 -10.35 1.51 -0.10
N LEU A 173 -10.83 1.26 -1.33
CA LEU A 173 -12.22 0.96 -1.63
C LEU A 173 -12.67 -0.33 -0.92
N VAL A 174 -11.89 -1.41 -1.04
CA VAL A 174 -12.20 -2.71 -0.42
C VAL A 174 -12.27 -2.59 1.10
N THR A 175 -11.30 -1.92 1.72
CA THR A 175 -11.25 -1.73 3.18
C THR A 175 -12.45 -0.91 3.68
N GLY A 176 -12.78 0.19 2.99
CA GLY A 176 -13.91 1.04 3.36
C GLY A 176 -15.25 0.31 3.22
N TRP A 177 -15.42 -0.45 2.15
CA TRP A 177 -16.64 -1.20 1.89
C TRP A 177 -16.79 -2.45 2.76
N GLU A 178 -15.71 -3.15 3.12
CA GLU A 178 -15.76 -4.24 4.09
C GLU A 178 -16.43 -3.78 5.40
N GLN A 179 -16.03 -2.61 5.91
CA GLN A 179 -16.63 -2.03 7.12
C GLN A 179 -18.11 -1.66 6.94
N LEU A 180 -18.49 -1.07 5.81
CA LEU A 180 -19.88 -0.70 5.51
C LEU A 180 -20.78 -1.94 5.37
N LEU A 181 -20.32 -2.96 4.64
CA LEU A 181 -21.06 -4.20 4.38
C LEU A 181 -21.27 -5.01 5.65
N SER A 182 -20.31 -5.00 6.59
CA SER A 182 -20.45 -5.66 7.90
C SER A 182 -21.60 -5.10 8.74
N GLY A 183 -22.08 -3.88 8.44
CA GLY A 183 -23.27 -3.29 9.08
C GLY A 183 -24.61 -3.83 8.59
N ILE A 184 -24.64 -4.60 7.50
CA ILE A 184 -25.86 -5.19 6.92
C ILE A 184 -26.06 -6.61 7.48
N SER A 185 -27.28 -6.96 7.88
CA SER A 185 -27.58 -8.31 8.34
C SER A 185 -27.70 -9.31 7.17
N ASP A 186 -27.49 -10.60 7.46
CA ASP A 186 -27.62 -11.67 6.46
C ASP A 186 -29.00 -11.69 5.78
N ARG A 187 -30.06 -11.47 6.58
CA ARG A 187 -31.44 -11.42 6.12
C ARG A 187 -31.67 -10.26 5.15
N GLU A 188 -31.15 -9.08 5.48
CA GLU A 188 -31.26 -7.89 4.63
C GLU A 188 -30.52 -8.07 3.31
N ALA A 189 -29.29 -8.59 3.36
CA ALA A 189 -28.48 -8.83 2.18
C ALA A 189 -29.12 -9.85 1.21
N ALA A 190 -29.95 -10.75 1.74
CA ALA A 190 -30.66 -11.77 0.96
C ALA A 190 -31.94 -11.27 0.26
N VAL A 191 -32.45 -10.07 0.58
CA VAL A 191 -33.71 -9.58 -0.01
C VAL A 191 -33.52 -9.17 -1.47
N ARG A 192 -34.40 -9.64 -2.35
CA ARG A 192 -34.52 -9.13 -3.73
C ARG A 192 -35.55 -8.01 -3.75
N LEU A 193 -35.08 -6.76 -3.71
CA LEU A 193 -35.93 -5.56 -3.65
C LEU A 193 -36.69 -5.30 -4.96
N ARG A 194 -36.23 -5.84 -6.08
CA ARG A 194 -36.88 -5.71 -7.40
C ARG A 194 -37.00 -7.09 -8.06
N ARG A 195 -38.13 -7.34 -8.70
CA ARG A 195 -38.39 -8.61 -9.41
C ARG A 195 -37.37 -8.81 -10.53
N GLY A 196 -36.73 -9.97 -10.58
CA GLY A 196 -35.74 -10.32 -11.60
C GLY A 196 -34.40 -9.57 -11.47
N LYS A 197 -34.14 -8.93 -10.33
CA LYS A 197 -32.86 -8.31 -10.01
C LYS A 197 -32.16 -9.07 -8.88
N TRP A 198 -30.84 -9.03 -8.90
CA TRP A 198 -29.99 -9.65 -7.89
C TRP A 198 -30.22 -9.03 -6.50
N SER A 199 -30.10 -9.85 -5.46
CA SER A 199 -29.94 -9.40 -4.07
C SER A 199 -28.55 -8.79 -3.85
N ILE A 200 -28.33 -8.17 -2.69
CA ILE A 200 -26.99 -7.67 -2.32
C ILE A 200 -25.98 -8.83 -2.25
N LYS A 201 -26.41 -10.01 -1.75
CA LYS A 201 -25.57 -11.22 -1.78
C LYS A 201 -25.16 -11.60 -3.20
N GLU A 202 -26.10 -11.57 -4.14
CA GLU A 202 -25.82 -11.90 -5.54
C GLU A 202 -24.92 -10.84 -6.20
N ILE A 203 -25.09 -9.54 -5.91
CA ILE A 203 -24.21 -8.48 -6.41
C ILE A 203 -22.78 -8.64 -5.87
N LEU A 204 -22.61 -8.87 -4.56
CA LEU A 204 -21.28 -9.06 -3.97
C LEU A 204 -20.64 -10.38 -4.45
N GLY A 205 -21.44 -11.44 -4.62
CA GLY A 205 -21.01 -12.69 -5.24
C GLY A 205 -20.52 -12.52 -6.68
N HIS A 206 -21.24 -11.75 -7.49
CA HIS A 206 -20.79 -11.36 -8.84
C HIS A 206 -19.45 -10.60 -8.81
N LEU A 207 -19.22 -9.74 -7.81
CA LEU A 207 -17.91 -9.10 -7.63
C LEU A 207 -16.79 -10.10 -7.30
N VAL A 208 -17.09 -11.20 -6.61
CA VAL A 208 -16.15 -12.32 -6.42
C VAL A 208 -15.91 -13.04 -7.75
N ASP A 209 -16.95 -13.35 -8.52
CA ASP A 209 -16.84 -13.97 -9.86
C ASP A 209 -15.97 -13.12 -10.80
N SER A 210 -16.19 -11.81 -10.80
CA SER A 210 -15.41 -10.83 -11.56
C SER A 210 -13.96 -10.80 -11.10
N ALA A 211 -13.69 -10.85 -9.79
CA ALA A 211 -12.33 -10.91 -9.25
C ALA A 211 -11.58 -12.18 -9.71
N ILE A 212 -12.24 -13.35 -9.65
CA ILE A 212 -11.68 -14.63 -10.09
C ILE A 212 -11.28 -14.57 -11.57
N ASN A 213 -12.19 -14.10 -12.43
CA ASN A 213 -11.95 -14.01 -13.86
C ASN A 213 -10.85 -12.99 -14.19
N ASN A 214 -10.84 -11.83 -13.54
CA ASN A 214 -9.82 -10.82 -13.78
C ASN A 214 -8.44 -11.22 -13.23
N ASN A 215 -8.35 -11.95 -12.12
CA ASN A 215 -7.07 -12.47 -11.64
C ASN A 215 -6.39 -13.36 -12.69
N VAL A 216 -7.15 -14.27 -13.32
CA VAL A 216 -6.64 -15.15 -14.39
C VAL A 216 -6.19 -14.33 -15.61
N ARG A 217 -6.97 -13.33 -16.02
CA ARG A 217 -6.62 -12.44 -17.14
C ARG A 217 -5.34 -11.66 -16.84
N ILE A 218 -5.26 -11.04 -15.67
CA ILE A 218 -4.14 -10.19 -15.24
C ILE A 218 -2.85 -11.00 -15.14
N ILE A 219 -2.86 -12.18 -14.52
CA ILE A 219 -1.62 -12.96 -14.34
C ILE A 219 -1.12 -13.53 -15.67
N ARG A 220 -2.02 -13.99 -16.55
CA ARG A 220 -1.64 -14.54 -17.86
C ARG A 220 -1.17 -13.45 -18.82
N ALA A 221 -1.82 -12.29 -18.82
CA ALA A 221 -1.45 -11.16 -19.68
C ALA A 221 -0.06 -10.60 -19.36
N GLN A 222 0.46 -10.80 -18.15
CA GLN A 222 1.86 -10.45 -17.85
C GLN A 222 2.87 -11.28 -18.65
N GLN A 223 2.51 -12.52 -19.02
CA GLN A 223 3.39 -13.45 -19.73
C GLN A 223 3.10 -13.51 -21.24
N ILE A 224 1.86 -13.23 -21.64
CA ILE A 224 1.37 -13.38 -23.01
C ILE A 224 1.04 -11.99 -23.56
N SER A 225 1.74 -11.58 -24.62
CA SER A 225 1.61 -10.25 -25.21
C SER A 225 0.24 -9.97 -25.84
N LEU A 226 -0.42 -11.01 -26.39
CA LEU A 226 -1.81 -11.02 -26.81
C LEU A 226 -2.49 -12.25 -26.21
N LEU A 227 -3.22 -12.06 -25.11
CA LEU A 227 -3.98 -13.11 -24.46
C LEU A 227 -5.39 -13.20 -25.06
N GLU A 228 -5.69 -14.29 -25.75
CA GLU A 228 -7.06 -14.63 -26.15
C GLU A 228 -7.69 -15.56 -25.10
N ILE A 229 -8.85 -15.18 -24.57
CA ILE A 229 -9.51 -15.92 -23.48
C ILE A 229 -11.04 -15.80 -23.59
N PRO A 230 -11.81 -16.86 -23.30
CA PRO A 230 -13.26 -16.74 -23.25
C PRO A 230 -13.72 -15.78 -22.14
N GLY A 231 -14.86 -15.15 -22.38
CA GLY A 231 -15.65 -14.45 -21.37
C GLY A 231 -16.40 -15.43 -20.47
N TYR A 232 -17.27 -14.89 -19.62
CA TYR A 232 -18.13 -15.69 -18.74
C TYR A 232 -19.55 -15.12 -18.74
N ASP A 233 -20.54 -16.00 -18.63
CA ASP A 233 -21.95 -15.63 -18.47
C ASP A 233 -22.21 -15.30 -17.00
N GLN A 234 -22.45 -14.02 -16.72
CA GLN A 234 -22.60 -13.52 -15.34
C GLN A 234 -23.84 -14.08 -14.64
N GLU A 235 -24.93 -14.31 -15.37
CA GLU A 235 -26.16 -14.87 -14.79
C GLU A 235 -25.97 -16.35 -14.47
N PHE A 236 -25.32 -17.09 -15.36
CA PHE A 236 -24.96 -18.49 -15.12
C PHE A 236 -24.03 -18.63 -13.91
N TRP A 237 -22.98 -17.81 -13.81
CA TRP A 237 -22.02 -17.86 -12.71
C TRP A 237 -22.66 -17.50 -11.37
N THR A 238 -23.37 -16.38 -11.30
CA THR A 238 -24.03 -15.92 -10.07
C THR A 238 -24.99 -16.98 -9.53
N LYS A 239 -25.77 -17.60 -10.41
CA LYS A 239 -26.70 -18.68 -10.05
C LYS A 239 -25.97 -19.98 -9.70
N GLY A 240 -25.00 -20.38 -10.51
CA GLY A 240 -24.26 -21.64 -10.39
C GLY A 240 -23.38 -21.72 -9.14
N GLN A 241 -22.83 -20.58 -8.71
CA GLN A 241 -22.06 -20.45 -7.46
C GLN A 241 -22.96 -20.30 -6.21
N ALA A 242 -24.28 -20.19 -6.39
CA ALA A 242 -25.26 -20.20 -5.32
C ALA A 242 -25.06 -19.09 -4.26
N TRP A 243 -24.58 -17.90 -4.67
CA TRP A 243 -24.23 -16.79 -3.76
C TRP A 243 -25.36 -16.36 -2.82
N GLN A 244 -26.61 -16.47 -3.28
CA GLN A 244 -27.81 -16.19 -2.47
C GLN A 244 -27.85 -16.96 -1.15
N PHE A 245 -27.24 -18.15 -1.09
CA PHE A 245 -27.27 -19.05 0.06
C PHE A 245 -26.02 -18.97 0.94
N MET A 246 -24.99 -18.23 0.51
CA MET A 246 -23.78 -18.05 1.30
C MET A 246 -24.07 -17.19 2.54
N ASN A 247 -23.46 -17.54 3.67
CA ASN A 247 -23.49 -16.69 4.85
C ASN A 247 -22.84 -15.34 4.53
N TRP A 248 -23.50 -14.24 4.91
CA TRP A 248 -23.11 -12.89 4.52
C TRP A 248 -21.72 -12.49 5.00
N GLN A 249 -21.35 -12.79 6.24
CA GLN A 249 -20.03 -12.47 6.77
C GLN A 249 -18.93 -13.26 6.05
N ASN A 250 -19.19 -14.53 5.71
CA ASN A 250 -18.27 -15.32 4.91
C ASN A 250 -18.12 -14.76 3.49
N LEU A 251 -19.20 -14.28 2.88
CA LEU A 251 -19.16 -13.68 1.54
C LEU A 251 -18.37 -12.36 1.54
N ILE A 252 -18.59 -11.49 2.53
CA ILE A 252 -17.76 -10.28 2.73
C ILE A 252 -16.29 -10.66 2.85
N LYS A 253 -15.98 -11.66 3.69
CA LYS A 253 -14.59 -12.06 3.92
C LYS A 253 -13.93 -12.65 2.68
N LEU A 254 -14.66 -13.47 1.93
CA LEU A 254 -14.18 -14.02 0.66
C LEU A 254 -13.89 -12.89 -0.33
N TRP A 255 -14.82 -11.96 -0.49
CA TRP A 255 -14.66 -10.81 -1.37
C TRP A 255 -13.49 -9.90 -0.95
N SER A 256 -13.37 -9.56 0.34
CA SER A 256 -12.34 -8.64 0.82
C SER A 256 -10.94 -9.25 0.69
N VAL A 257 -10.77 -10.50 1.12
CA VAL A 257 -9.47 -11.20 1.07
C VAL A 257 -9.03 -11.46 -0.37
N PHE A 258 -9.95 -11.88 -1.25
CA PHE A 258 -9.59 -12.12 -2.65
C PHE A 258 -9.16 -10.83 -3.34
N ASN A 259 -9.83 -9.71 -3.06
CA ASN A 259 -9.43 -8.41 -3.60
C ASN A 259 -8.12 -7.87 -3.01
N GLN A 260 -7.86 -8.11 -1.72
CA GLN A 260 -6.55 -7.81 -1.13
C GLN A 260 -5.42 -8.58 -1.84
N HIS A 261 -5.65 -9.84 -2.21
CA HIS A 261 -4.71 -10.58 -3.04
C HIS A 261 -4.56 -9.96 -4.43
N LEU A 262 -5.66 -9.57 -5.08
CA LEU A 262 -5.63 -8.94 -6.39
C LEU A 262 -4.88 -7.60 -6.40
N VAL A 263 -5.00 -6.80 -5.33
CA VAL A 263 -4.21 -5.59 -5.09
C VAL A 263 -2.71 -5.90 -5.13
N LEU A 264 -2.27 -6.95 -4.45
CA LEU A 264 -0.86 -7.39 -4.47
C LEU A 264 -0.44 -7.78 -5.89
N THR A 265 -1.25 -8.59 -6.58
CA THR A 265 -0.99 -9.00 -7.96
C THR A 265 -0.85 -7.80 -8.90
N ILE A 266 -1.71 -6.78 -8.77
CA ILE A 266 -1.65 -5.57 -9.60
C ILE A 266 -0.39 -4.75 -9.30
N ARG A 267 0.02 -4.61 -8.04
CA ARG A 267 1.25 -3.89 -7.66
C ARG A 267 2.51 -4.54 -8.22
N THR A 268 2.52 -5.86 -8.35
CA THR A 268 3.69 -6.59 -8.86
C THR A 268 3.80 -6.58 -10.39
N ILE A 269 2.80 -6.07 -11.12
CA ILE A 269 2.86 -6.00 -12.58
C ILE A 269 4.05 -5.13 -13.00
N PRO A 270 4.99 -5.64 -13.82
CA PRO A 270 6.02 -4.82 -14.44
C PRO A 270 5.39 -3.75 -15.34
N THR A 271 5.79 -2.48 -15.20
CA THR A 271 5.22 -1.37 -15.98
C THR A 271 5.31 -1.62 -17.50
N GLU A 272 6.39 -2.25 -17.93
CA GLU A 272 6.70 -2.61 -19.31
C GLU A 272 5.86 -3.75 -19.89
N VAL A 273 4.94 -4.36 -19.16
CA VAL A 273 3.98 -5.34 -19.72
C VAL A 273 2.54 -4.81 -19.72
N LEU A 274 2.32 -3.59 -19.24
CA LEU A 274 0.98 -2.97 -19.19
C LEU A 274 0.37 -2.75 -20.58
N GLN A 275 1.18 -2.69 -21.63
CA GLN A 275 0.74 -2.60 -23.02
C GLN A 275 0.41 -3.94 -23.67
N HIS A 276 0.66 -5.07 -23.00
CA HIS A 276 0.14 -6.37 -23.47
C HIS A 276 -1.38 -6.28 -23.57
N THR A 277 -1.97 -7.03 -24.51
CA THR A 277 -3.40 -6.95 -24.81
C THR A 277 -4.13 -8.23 -24.42
N VAL A 278 -5.40 -8.07 -24.07
CA VAL A 278 -6.32 -9.14 -23.71
C VAL A 278 -7.54 -9.04 -24.62
N LYS A 279 -7.80 -10.10 -25.38
CA LYS A 279 -8.99 -10.26 -26.20
C LYS A 279 -9.95 -11.22 -25.50
N VAL A 280 -11.12 -10.71 -25.11
CA VAL A 280 -12.17 -11.51 -24.47
C VAL A 280 -13.26 -11.83 -25.50
N ASN A 281 -13.46 -13.11 -25.80
CA ASN A 281 -14.32 -13.54 -26.91
C ASN A 281 -13.94 -12.84 -28.23
N GLU A 282 -14.93 -12.39 -29.00
CA GLU A 282 -14.77 -11.67 -30.27
C GLU A 282 -14.68 -10.15 -30.12
N ASN A 283 -14.50 -9.65 -28.89
CA ASN A 283 -14.34 -8.21 -28.66
C ASN A 283 -12.98 -7.72 -29.17
N GLU A 284 -12.88 -6.42 -29.42
CA GLU A 284 -11.59 -5.78 -29.70
C GLU A 284 -10.62 -5.95 -28.51
N PRO A 285 -9.33 -6.28 -28.75
CA PRO A 285 -8.36 -6.40 -27.68
C PRO A 285 -8.17 -5.09 -26.91
N VAL A 286 -8.07 -5.18 -25.59
CA VAL A 286 -7.77 -4.03 -24.71
C VAL A 286 -6.43 -4.23 -24.02
N THR A 287 -5.76 -3.17 -23.59
CA THR A 287 -4.49 -3.30 -22.87
C THR A 287 -4.69 -3.86 -21.46
N LEU A 288 -3.65 -4.48 -20.90
CA LEU A 288 -3.63 -4.90 -19.50
C LEU A 288 -3.83 -3.70 -18.56
N ARG A 289 -3.27 -2.54 -18.92
CA ARG A 289 -3.56 -1.27 -18.22
C ARG A 289 -5.05 -0.96 -18.18
N TYR A 290 -5.71 -0.97 -19.33
CA TYR A 290 -7.13 -0.70 -19.39
C TYR A 290 -7.93 -1.73 -18.58
N LEU A 291 -7.56 -3.01 -18.68
CA LEU A 291 -8.24 -4.08 -17.95
C LEU A 291 -8.22 -3.87 -16.43
N ILE A 292 -7.09 -3.46 -15.85
CA ILE A 292 -7.01 -3.19 -14.40
C ILE A 292 -7.76 -1.91 -13.99
N GLU A 293 -7.76 -0.87 -14.84
CA GLU A 293 -8.50 0.37 -14.63
C GLU A 293 -10.02 0.11 -14.70
N ASP A 294 -10.47 -0.65 -15.70
CA ASP A 294 -11.87 -1.04 -15.91
C ASP A 294 -12.39 -1.92 -14.77
N TYR A 295 -11.56 -2.84 -14.25
CA TYR A 295 -11.93 -3.64 -13.08
C TYR A 295 -12.33 -2.78 -11.87
N LEU A 296 -11.56 -1.72 -11.60
CA LEU A 296 -11.85 -0.79 -10.51
C LEU A 296 -13.13 0.00 -10.76
N ILE A 297 -13.36 0.46 -12.00
CA ILE A 297 -14.59 1.15 -12.41
C ILE A 297 -15.81 0.23 -12.24
N HIS A 298 -15.72 -1.01 -12.72
CA HIS A 298 -16.73 -2.04 -12.58
C HIS A 298 -17.06 -2.33 -11.11
N MET A 299 -16.04 -2.42 -10.25
CA MET A 299 -16.24 -2.58 -8.81
C MET A 299 -17.03 -1.41 -8.21
N LYS A 300 -16.61 -0.17 -8.49
CA LYS A 300 -17.30 1.03 -8.00
C LYS A 300 -18.76 1.07 -8.46
N HIS A 301 -19.04 0.70 -9.70
CA HIS A 301 -20.40 0.65 -10.24
C HIS A 301 -21.31 -0.31 -9.45
N HIS A 302 -20.87 -1.54 -9.16
CA HIS A 302 -21.70 -2.48 -8.41
C HIS A 302 -21.80 -2.14 -6.92
N LEU A 303 -20.74 -1.57 -6.34
CA LEU A 303 -20.80 -1.05 -4.97
C LEU A 303 -21.79 0.13 -4.87
N SER A 304 -21.85 1.02 -5.87
CA SER A 304 -22.88 2.08 -5.90
C SER A 304 -24.29 1.51 -6.00
N GLN A 305 -24.51 0.41 -6.74
CA GLN A 305 -25.80 -0.29 -6.74
C GLN A 305 -26.18 -0.81 -5.35
N ILE A 306 -25.22 -1.36 -4.59
CA ILE A 306 -25.46 -1.76 -3.19
C ILE A 306 -25.81 -0.53 -2.33
N ASN A 307 -25.11 0.59 -2.53
CA ASN A 307 -25.43 1.84 -1.82
C ASN A 307 -26.87 2.29 -2.07
N GLU A 308 -27.30 2.29 -3.33
CA GLU A 308 -28.66 2.71 -3.72
C GLU A 308 -29.75 1.81 -3.12
N LEU A 309 -29.49 0.51 -3.00
CA LEU A 309 -30.43 -0.45 -2.42
C LEU A 309 -30.59 -0.30 -0.90
N PHE A 310 -29.59 0.27 -0.22
CA PHE A 310 -29.53 0.29 1.24
C PHE A 310 -29.42 1.71 1.86
N ASN A 311 -29.31 2.74 1.01
CA ASN A 311 -29.19 4.14 1.39
C ASN A 311 -28.04 4.40 2.40
N LEU A 312 -26.89 3.74 2.19
CA LEU A 312 -25.69 3.79 3.05
C LEU A 312 -24.96 5.14 2.90
N LYS A 313 -25.59 6.24 3.34
CA LYS A 313 -25.08 7.63 3.32
C LYS A 313 -24.64 8.16 1.94
N LYS A 314 -25.12 9.35 1.57
CA LYS A 314 -24.81 10.03 0.30
C LYS A 314 -23.38 10.59 0.20
N ASP A 315 -22.59 10.55 1.27
CA ASP A 315 -21.38 11.38 1.40
C ASP A 315 -20.07 10.59 1.29
N THR A 316 -20.02 9.46 0.57
CA THR A 316 -18.79 8.63 0.50
C THR A 316 -18.59 7.96 -0.86
N ILE A 317 -18.71 8.74 -1.94
CA ILE A 317 -18.16 8.41 -3.26
C ILE A 317 -17.12 9.48 -3.61
#